data_AF-A0A5C3QZ08-F1
#
_entry.id   AF-A0A5C3QZ08-F1
#
_cell.length_a   1.000
_cell.length_b   1.000
_cell.length_c   1.000
_cell.angle_alpha   90.00
_cell.angle_beta   90.00
_cell.angle_gamma   90.00
#
_symmetry.space_group_name_H-M   'P 1'
#
loop_
_entity.id
_entity.type
_entity.pdbx_description
1 polymer ?
#
loop_
_entity_poly.entity_id
_entity_poly.type
_entity_poly.pdbx_seq_one_letter_code
_entity_poly.pdbx_strand_id
1 'polypeptide(L)'
;MGNDGGSIPDRRDLVRTKKKGEQADKANQTRAKWAFCALSKLPLQEPVVSCALGKLYNKDAVLEYLLDKGAFGDGQNICGHIRSLKDVKTLKLTANPAPAREASTSVITPDRAQFVCPLTLKEMNGVQPFSYILSCGCAFSQAGLKAVSSGSSPKDSDTMDSLSLCPQCGAKYNASSDIIQLNPSLEEETKMLEDLVLRRAQEPTKKSKKRKAAELDGADSKKKKTSTSAPSLNPSITTASRTVVNSLAQEEAKRKAGMSDAVKSLYRDKDAPERKEGANFMTRTFNRYA
;
A
#
# COMPACT_ATOMS: atom_id res chain seq x y z
N MET A 1 53.12 38.74 45.98
CA MET A 1 53.13 37.85 44.81
C MET A 1 51.69 37.47 44.51
N GLY A 2 51.00 38.24 43.68
CA GLY A 2 49.61 37.98 43.30
C GLY A 2 49.48 38.17 41.80
N ASN A 3 49.87 37.15 41.04
CA ASN A 3 49.72 37.12 39.60
C ASN A 3 48.40 36.42 39.28
N ASP A 4 47.30 37.10 39.54
CA ASP A 4 45.98 36.66 39.07
C ASP A 4 45.75 37.33 37.72
N GLY A 5 46.30 36.67 36.69
CA GLY A 5 46.17 37.08 35.29
C GLY A 5 44.72 36.96 34.89
N GLY A 6 43.98 38.06 35.07
CA GLY A 6 42.60 38.19 34.62
C GLY A 6 42.51 37.77 33.15
N SER A 7 41.83 36.66 32.93
CA SER A 7 41.51 36.12 31.61
C SER A 7 40.79 37.21 30.82
N ILE A 8 41.51 37.87 29.90
CA ILE A 8 40.89 38.85 29.00
C ILE A 8 39.91 38.06 28.13
N PRO A 9 38.59 38.31 28.23
CA PRO A 9 37.61 37.56 27.45
C PRO A 9 37.83 37.86 25.97
N ASP A 10 38.06 36.80 25.20
CA ASP A 10 38.34 36.89 23.78
C ASP A 10 37.09 37.40 23.05
N ARG A 11 37.27 37.97 21.86
CA ARG A 11 36.14 38.45 21.02
C ARG A 11 35.06 37.37 20.77
N ARG A 12 35.45 36.10 20.88
CA ARG A 12 34.58 34.92 20.76
C ARG A 12 33.62 34.76 21.95
N ASP A 13 34.02 35.23 23.14
CA ASP A 13 33.21 35.21 24.36
C ASP A 13 32.28 36.43 24.45
N LEU A 14 32.73 37.57 23.93
CA LEU A 14 31.94 38.81 23.89
C LEU A 14 30.87 38.81 22.77
N VAL A 15 31.07 38.03 21.71
CA VAL A 15 30.14 37.97 20.57
C VAL A 15 29.42 36.63 20.60
N ARG A 16 28.11 36.68 20.90
CA ARG A 16 27.19 35.53 20.86
C ARG A 16 27.12 34.97 19.43
N THR A 17 28.01 34.03 19.10
CA THR A 17 28.02 33.41 17.77
C THR A 17 26.70 32.68 17.52
N LYS A 18 26.08 32.94 16.35
CA LYS A 18 24.75 32.45 15.97
C LYS A 18 24.71 30.91 15.99
N LYS A 19 23.70 30.31 16.64
CA LYS A 19 23.57 28.85 16.84
C LYS A 19 23.63 28.07 15.52
N LYS A 20 24.61 27.15 15.40
CA LYS A 20 24.77 26.16 14.32
C LYS A 20 23.75 24.99 14.40
N GLY A 21 22.61 25.18 15.07
CA GLY A 21 21.65 24.09 15.36
C GLY A 21 20.75 23.72 14.18
N GLU A 22 20.27 24.72 13.43
CA GLU A 22 19.22 24.55 12.41
C GLU A 22 19.63 23.57 11.29
N GLN A 23 20.93 23.51 10.96
CA GLN A 23 21.44 22.60 9.93
C GLN A 23 21.58 21.15 10.42
N ALA A 24 21.94 20.95 11.69
CA ALA A 24 22.02 19.61 12.28
C ALA A 24 20.61 19.00 12.42
N ASP A 25 19.62 19.81 12.79
CA ASP A 25 18.23 19.39 12.93
C ASP A 25 17.64 18.95 11.58
N LYS A 26 17.89 19.70 10.50
CA LYS A 26 17.41 19.34 9.15
C LYS A 26 18.02 18.03 8.65
N ALA A 27 19.32 17.80 8.87
CA ALA A 27 19.98 16.56 8.48
C ALA A 27 19.41 15.35 9.25
N ASN A 28 19.12 15.53 10.55
CA ASN A 28 18.54 14.48 11.37
C ASN A 28 17.09 14.15 10.96
N GLN A 29 16.27 15.18 10.67
CA GLN A 29 14.92 14.99 10.14
C GLN A 29 14.93 14.22 8.82
N THR A 30 15.86 14.54 7.91
CA THR A 30 16.04 13.77 6.68
C THR A 30 16.36 12.32 7.02
N ARG A 31 17.39 12.03 7.81
CA ARG A 31 17.73 10.65 8.20
C ARG A 31 16.53 9.90 8.80
N ALA A 32 15.75 10.56 9.65
CA ALA A 32 14.57 9.97 10.24
C ALA A 32 13.51 9.58 9.19
N LYS A 33 13.26 10.41 8.17
CA LYS A 33 12.32 10.09 7.07
C LYS A 33 12.73 8.85 6.26
N TRP A 34 14.02 8.53 6.21
CA TRP A 34 14.55 7.40 5.45
C TRP A 34 14.74 6.14 6.28
N ALA A 35 14.81 6.24 7.61
CA ALA A 35 14.98 5.10 8.52
C ALA A 35 13.68 4.64 9.18
N PHE A 36 12.69 5.52 9.32
CA PHE A 36 11.46 5.24 10.07
C PHE A 36 10.20 5.37 9.21
N CYS A 37 9.19 4.58 9.56
CA CYS A 37 7.85 4.63 8.99
C CYS A 37 7.20 5.99 9.28
N ALA A 38 6.69 6.66 8.24
CA ALA A 38 6.05 7.97 8.42
C ALA A 38 4.79 7.93 9.31
N LEU A 39 4.11 6.79 9.37
CA LEU A 39 2.91 6.58 10.18
C LEU A 39 3.26 6.16 11.61
N SER A 40 3.76 4.93 11.78
CA SER A 40 4.01 4.33 13.10
C SER A 40 5.26 4.84 13.81
N LYS A 41 6.15 5.58 13.13
CA LYS A 41 7.44 6.06 13.66
C LYS A 41 8.41 4.94 14.10
N LEU A 42 8.06 3.68 13.80
CA LEU A 42 8.92 2.52 14.00
C LEU A 42 9.96 2.43 12.86
N PRO A 43 11.11 1.76 13.09
CA PRO A 43 12.09 1.54 12.03
C PRO A 43 11.44 0.83 10.83
N LEU A 44 11.89 1.17 9.62
CA LEU A 44 11.38 0.54 8.41
C LEU A 44 11.72 -0.95 8.42
N GLN A 45 10.73 -1.79 8.13
CA GLN A 45 10.88 -3.24 8.04
C GLN A 45 10.27 -3.73 6.73
N GLU A 46 10.91 -4.70 6.10
CA GLU A 46 10.35 -5.32 4.90
C GLU A 46 9.12 -6.16 5.28
N PRO A 47 7.98 -6.05 4.57
CA PRO A 47 7.78 -5.31 3.33
C PRO A 47 7.52 -3.80 3.53
N VAL A 48 8.36 -2.96 2.91
CA VAL A 48 8.21 -1.50 2.88
C VAL A 48 7.29 -1.10 1.72
N VAL A 49 6.42 -0.12 1.97
CA VAL A 49 5.44 0.35 0.99
C VAL A 49 5.52 1.88 0.87
N SER A 50 5.25 2.39 -0.33
CA SER A 50 5.24 3.84 -0.60
C SER A 50 3.92 4.30 -1.16
N CYS A 51 3.47 5.48 -0.74
CA CYS A 51 2.31 6.14 -1.32
C CYS A 51 2.68 6.91 -2.60
N ALA A 52 1.66 7.46 -3.27
CA ALA A 52 1.83 8.32 -4.44
C ALA A 52 2.59 9.63 -4.15
N LEU A 53 2.65 10.09 -2.89
CA LEU A 53 3.47 11.23 -2.47
C LEU A 53 4.94 10.86 -2.19
N GLY A 54 5.31 9.58 -2.34
CA GLY A 54 6.67 9.11 -2.10
C GLY A 54 7.06 8.90 -0.64
N LYS A 55 6.11 8.98 0.31
CA LYS A 55 6.37 8.65 1.72
C LYS A 55 6.52 7.14 1.92
N LEU A 56 7.40 6.75 2.84
CA LEU A 56 7.67 5.37 3.19
C LEU A 56 6.90 4.93 4.43
N TYR A 57 6.34 3.73 4.37
CA TYR A 57 5.58 3.11 5.45
C TYR A 57 5.92 1.63 5.58
N ASN A 58 5.74 1.09 6.79
CA ASN A 58 5.65 -0.35 6.98
C ASN A 58 4.27 -0.82 6.54
N LYS A 59 4.22 -1.93 5.79
CA LYS A 59 2.94 -2.46 5.28
C LYS A 59 1.95 -2.73 6.40
N ASP A 60 2.42 -3.23 7.54
CA ASP A 60 1.60 -3.57 8.69
C ASP A 60 0.93 -2.33 9.30
N ALA A 61 1.68 -1.23 9.43
CA ALA A 61 1.14 0.03 9.94
C ALA A 61 0.04 0.62 9.03
N VAL A 62 0.22 0.50 7.71
CA VAL A 62 -0.81 0.94 6.74
C VAL A 62 -2.06 0.07 6.83
N LEU A 63 -1.89 -1.24 7.01
CA LEU A 63 -3.01 -2.16 7.18
C LEU A 63 -3.79 -1.84 8.45
N GLU A 64 -3.11 -1.64 9.57
CA GLU A 64 -3.70 -1.24 10.84
C GLU A 64 -4.48 0.07 10.71
N TYR A 65 -3.90 1.09 10.05
CA TYR A 65 -4.60 2.36 9.81
C TYR A 65 -5.82 2.24 8.89
N LEU A 66 -5.77 1.36 7.89
CA LEU A 66 -6.90 1.14 6.99
C LEU A 66 -8.05 0.38 7.68
N LEU A 67 -7.74 -0.42 8.72
CA LEU A 67 -8.72 -1.09 9.56
C LEU A 67 -9.30 -0.13 10.61
N ASP A 68 -8.44 0.62 11.29
CA ASP A 68 -8.82 1.64 12.26
C ASP A 68 -8.09 2.97 11.96
N LYS A 69 -8.86 3.93 11.44
CA LYS A 69 -8.36 5.27 11.13
C LYS A 69 -7.95 6.07 12.36
N GLY A 70 -8.41 5.66 13.55
CA GLY A 70 -8.08 6.27 14.84
C GLY A 70 -6.87 5.66 15.55
N ALA A 71 -6.32 4.54 15.05
CA ALA A 71 -5.19 3.85 15.67
C ALA A 71 -3.93 4.73 15.81
N PHE A 72 -3.74 5.64 14.86
CA PHE A 72 -2.65 6.60 14.86
C PHE A 72 -3.22 8.01 14.95
N GLY A 73 -2.98 8.72 16.05
CA GLY A 73 -3.58 10.04 16.30
C GLY A 73 -3.30 11.08 15.22
N ASP A 74 -2.08 11.06 14.65
CA ASP A 74 -1.65 11.91 13.54
C ASP A 74 -1.87 11.27 12.15
N GLY A 75 -2.43 10.06 12.10
CA GLY A 75 -2.56 9.26 10.88
C GLY A 75 -3.33 9.97 9.78
N GLN A 76 -4.44 10.64 10.11
CA GLN A 76 -5.26 11.33 9.11
C GLN A 76 -4.54 12.50 8.41
N ASN A 77 -3.62 13.18 9.09
CA ASN A 77 -2.82 14.24 8.48
C ASN A 77 -1.70 13.68 7.59
N ILE A 78 -1.11 12.55 7.99
CA ILE A 78 0.05 11.96 7.29
C ILE A 78 -0.38 11.12 6.10
N CYS A 79 -1.43 10.33 6.25
CA CYS A 79 -1.88 9.32 5.28
C CYS A 79 -3.36 9.45 4.91
N GLY A 80 -4.01 10.59 5.16
CA GLY A 80 -5.41 10.83 4.77
C GLY A 80 -5.69 10.70 3.26
N HIS A 81 -4.65 10.77 2.43
CA HIS A 81 -4.75 10.48 1.00
C HIS A 81 -4.85 8.98 0.68
N ILE A 82 -4.44 8.07 1.57
CA ILE A 82 -4.50 6.61 1.37
C ILE A 82 -5.90 6.11 1.74
N ARG A 83 -6.66 5.61 0.76
CA ARG A 83 -8.02 5.09 0.98
C ARG A 83 -8.07 3.57 0.94
N SER A 84 -7.17 2.96 0.19
CA SER A 84 -7.09 1.51 0.00
C SER A 84 -5.65 1.07 -0.27
N LEU A 85 -5.41 -0.23 -0.23
CA LEU A 85 -4.11 -0.83 -0.58
C LEU A 85 -3.70 -0.60 -2.05
N LYS A 86 -4.59 -0.10 -2.91
CA LYS A 86 -4.26 0.26 -4.29
C LYS A 86 -3.51 1.59 -4.38
N ASP A 87 -3.68 2.46 -3.38
CA ASP A 87 -3.03 3.77 -3.33
C ASP A 87 -1.56 3.67 -2.89
N VAL A 88 -1.08 2.45 -2.60
CA VAL A 88 0.25 2.19 -2.06
C VAL A 88 0.91 1.08 -2.87
N LYS A 89 2.20 1.24 -3.16
CA LYS A 89 3.00 0.24 -3.86
C LYS A 89 4.01 -0.40 -2.91
N THR A 90 4.10 -1.73 -2.91
CA THR A 90 5.19 -2.43 -2.22
C THR A 90 6.49 -2.24 -2.98
N LEU A 91 7.52 -1.76 -2.27
CA LEU A 91 8.84 -1.49 -2.82
C LEU A 91 9.71 -2.75 -2.77
N LYS A 92 10.52 -2.93 -3.83
CA LYS A 92 11.60 -3.91 -3.89
C LYS A 92 12.90 -3.19 -3.57
N LEU A 93 13.17 -3.03 -2.29
CA LEU A 93 14.42 -2.46 -1.80
C LEU A 93 15.51 -3.54 -1.78
N THR A 94 16.77 -3.13 -1.90
CA THR A 94 17.91 -4.03 -1.76
C THR A 94 18.55 -3.76 -0.41
N ALA A 95 18.67 -4.79 0.42
CA ALA A 95 19.31 -4.68 1.73
C ALA A 95 20.79 -4.29 1.56
N ASN A 96 21.30 -3.47 2.48
CA ASN A 96 22.71 -3.11 2.53
C ASN A 96 23.52 -4.35 2.94
N PRO A 97 24.48 -4.82 2.13
CA PRO A 97 25.32 -5.97 2.49
C PRO A 97 26.32 -5.64 3.61
N ALA A 98 26.58 -4.37 3.88
CA ALA A 98 27.41 -3.97 5.00
C ALA A 98 26.67 -4.25 6.32
N PRO A 99 27.30 -4.92 7.30
CA PRO A 99 26.65 -5.17 8.57
C PRO A 99 26.24 -3.85 9.22
N ALA A 100 24.99 -3.77 9.67
CA ALA A 100 24.59 -2.76 10.63
C ALA A 100 25.52 -2.95 11.84
N ARG A 101 26.37 -1.96 12.12
CA ARG A 101 27.17 -1.99 13.35
C ARG A 101 26.16 -2.13 14.50
N GLU A 102 26.30 -3.19 15.30
CA GLU A 102 25.53 -3.34 16.52
C GLU A 102 25.66 -2.04 17.31
N ALA A 103 24.52 -1.43 17.63
CA ALA A 103 24.46 -0.13 18.26
C ALA A 103 25.03 -0.24 19.69
N SER A 104 26.35 -0.10 19.81
CA SER A 104 26.97 0.20 21.10
C SER A 104 26.52 1.60 21.50
N THR A 105 25.70 1.68 22.54
CA THR A 105 25.31 2.88 23.31
C THR A 105 24.30 3.83 22.65
N SER A 106 23.03 3.69 23.10
CA SER A 106 22.09 4.78 23.47
C SER A 106 21.69 5.86 22.45
N VAL A 107 21.94 5.70 21.14
CA VAL A 107 21.33 6.55 20.12
C VAL A 107 20.74 5.69 19.01
N ILE A 108 19.40 5.67 18.93
CA ILE A 108 18.60 4.95 17.93
C ILE A 108 18.66 5.73 16.59
N THR A 109 19.86 5.98 16.09
CA THR A 109 20.05 6.46 14.73
C THR A 109 20.93 5.44 14.03
N PRO A 110 20.42 4.67 13.05
CA PRO A 110 21.27 3.77 12.31
C PRO A 110 22.32 4.61 11.59
N ASP A 111 23.59 4.45 11.97
CA ASP A 111 24.72 5.15 11.36
C ASP A 111 24.84 4.83 9.86
N ARG A 112 24.29 3.68 9.45
CA ARG A 112 24.21 3.21 8.06
C ARG A 112 22.77 2.95 7.65
N ALA A 113 22.43 3.30 6.41
CA ALA A 113 21.13 2.96 5.86
C ALA A 113 20.97 1.44 5.70
N GLN A 114 19.78 0.92 6.06
CA GLN A 114 19.42 -0.48 5.89
C GLN A 114 19.32 -0.90 4.42
N PHE A 115 19.07 0.05 3.51
CA PHE A 115 18.84 -0.21 2.09
C PHE A 115 19.81 0.55 1.20
N VAL A 116 20.11 -0.03 0.04
CA VAL A 116 21.02 0.51 -0.99
C VAL A 116 20.38 0.47 -2.38
N CYS A 117 20.83 1.35 -3.27
CA CYS A 117 20.48 1.28 -4.69
C CYS A 117 21.17 0.08 -5.35
N PRO A 118 20.46 -0.80 -6.08
CA PRO A 118 21.07 -1.95 -6.73
C PRO A 118 22.03 -1.58 -7.88
N LEU A 119 21.86 -0.40 -8.49
CA LEU A 119 22.68 0.04 -9.63
C LEU A 119 23.94 0.81 -9.20
N THR A 120 23.80 1.71 -8.23
CA THR A 120 24.88 2.61 -7.82
C THR A 120 25.51 2.23 -6.50
N LEU A 121 24.96 1.22 -5.80
CA LEU A 121 25.37 0.79 -4.44
C LEU A 121 25.39 1.92 -3.41
N LYS A 122 24.62 2.99 -3.68
CA LYS A 122 24.54 4.15 -2.80
C LYS A 122 23.51 3.89 -1.71
N GLU A 123 23.83 4.32 -0.50
CA GLU A 123 22.97 4.19 0.66
C GLU A 123 21.73 5.06 0.56
N MET A 124 20.60 4.51 1.01
CA MET A 124 19.30 5.18 1.04
C MET A 124 19.15 6.00 2.34
N ASN A 125 19.99 7.02 2.51
CA ASN A 125 20.09 7.86 3.72
C ASN A 125 19.57 9.30 3.55
N GLY A 126 19.04 9.63 2.36
CA GLY A 126 18.52 10.96 2.03
C GLY A 126 19.55 12.01 1.64
N VAL A 127 20.82 11.65 1.54
CA VAL A 127 21.84 12.53 0.92
C VAL A 127 21.61 12.64 -0.58
N GLN A 128 21.11 11.59 -1.20
CA GLN A 128 20.77 11.57 -2.62
C GLN A 128 19.30 11.21 -2.81
N PRO A 129 18.63 11.81 -3.82
CA PRO A 129 17.25 11.47 -4.13
C PRO A 129 17.15 10.05 -4.68
N PHE A 130 16.15 9.31 -4.20
CA PHE A 130 15.75 8.02 -4.76
C PHE A 130 14.39 8.16 -5.42
N SER A 131 14.14 7.31 -6.40
CA SER A 131 12.85 7.16 -7.05
C SER A 131 12.54 5.69 -7.26
N TYR A 132 11.27 5.36 -7.36
CA TYR A 132 10.82 4.02 -7.71
C TYR A 132 9.93 4.06 -8.94
N ILE A 133 9.84 2.91 -9.61
CA ILE A 133 8.98 2.73 -10.78
C ILE A 133 7.64 2.15 -10.29
N LEU A 134 6.54 2.84 -10.56
CA LEU A 134 5.20 2.48 -10.10
C LEU A 134 4.74 1.10 -10.60
N SER A 135 5.10 0.74 -11.85
CA SER A 135 4.70 -0.54 -12.45
C SER A 135 5.27 -1.75 -11.69
N CYS A 136 6.55 -1.73 -11.31
CA CYS A 136 7.24 -2.87 -10.69
C CYS A 136 7.60 -2.72 -9.21
N GLY A 137 7.69 -1.49 -8.69
CA GLY A 137 8.09 -1.19 -7.32
C GLY A 137 9.60 -1.23 -7.06
N CYS A 138 10.44 -1.42 -8.09
CA CYS A 138 11.90 -1.34 -7.93
C CYS A 138 12.33 0.10 -7.63
N ALA A 139 13.15 0.29 -6.60
CA ALA A 139 13.67 1.59 -6.19
C ALA A 139 15.14 1.73 -6.58
N PHE A 140 15.50 2.94 -7.02
CA PHE A 140 16.84 3.29 -7.51
C PHE A 140 17.22 4.69 -7.05
N SER A 141 18.52 4.99 -7.07
CA SER A 141 18.98 6.37 -7.00
C SER A 141 18.56 7.09 -8.29
N GLN A 142 18.09 8.34 -8.17
CA GLN A 142 17.60 9.11 -9.31
C GLN A 142 18.69 9.27 -10.38
N ALA A 143 19.94 9.47 -9.95
CA ALA A 143 21.10 9.55 -10.83
C ALA A 143 21.37 8.22 -11.57
N GLY A 144 21.25 7.09 -10.88
CA GLY A 144 21.44 5.77 -11.49
C GLY A 144 20.36 5.46 -12.53
N LEU A 145 19.10 5.74 -12.20
CA LEU A 145 17.99 5.52 -13.14
C LEU A 145 18.11 6.39 -14.39
N LYS A 146 18.48 7.67 -14.23
CA LYS A 146 18.70 8.60 -15.35
C LYS A 146 19.83 8.12 -16.26
N ALA A 147 20.96 7.69 -15.70
CA ALA A 147 22.11 7.21 -16.47
C ALA A 147 21.78 5.98 -17.33
N VAL A 148 21.03 5.02 -16.78
CA VAL A 148 20.63 3.81 -17.52
C VAL A 148 19.56 4.13 -18.56
N SER A 149 18.61 5.00 -18.24
CA SER A 149 17.53 5.39 -19.17
C SER A 149 18.04 6.23 -20.35
N SER A 150 19.10 7.01 -20.18
CA SER A 150 19.74 7.75 -21.29
C SER A 150 20.60 6.86 -22.20
N GLY A 151 21.07 5.72 -21.70
CA GLY A 151 21.93 4.79 -22.45
C GLY A 151 21.16 3.82 -23.34
N SER A 152 19.87 3.58 -23.07
CA SER A 152 19.00 2.81 -23.96
C SER A 152 18.59 3.66 -25.16
N SER A 153 19.45 3.73 -26.18
CA SER A 153 19.14 4.40 -27.44
C SER A 153 17.91 3.76 -28.09
N PRO A 154 16.89 4.56 -28.47
CA PRO A 154 15.75 4.07 -29.23
C PRO A 154 16.21 3.83 -30.67
N LYS A 155 16.65 2.61 -30.97
CA LYS A 155 16.59 2.12 -32.34
C LYS A 155 15.24 1.42 -32.47
N ASP A 156 14.36 2.01 -33.27
CA ASP A 156 13.09 1.46 -33.75
C ASP A 156 11.87 1.52 -32.81
N SER A 157 11.29 2.71 -32.59
CA SER A 157 9.82 2.85 -32.48
C SER A 157 9.35 4.32 -32.54
N ASP A 158 9.00 4.80 -33.73
CA ASP A 158 8.26 6.05 -33.98
C ASP A 158 6.78 5.95 -33.55
N THR A 159 6.55 5.60 -32.28
CA THR A 159 5.21 5.62 -31.67
C THR A 159 5.27 6.38 -30.36
N MET A 160 4.33 7.31 -30.19
CA MET A 160 4.17 8.29 -29.09
C MET A 160 4.28 7.72 -27.65
N ASP A 161 4.27 6.40 -27.47
CA ASP A 161 4.46 5.70 -26.20
C ASP A 161 5.85 5.05 -26.12
N SER A 162 6.88 5.84 -25.83
CA SER A 162 8.24 5.33 -25.59
C SER A 162 8.31 4.63 -24.22
N LEU A 163 7.88 3.37 -24.17
CA LEU A 163 7.98 2.52 -22.98
C LEU A 163 9.44 2.13 -22.72
N SER A 164 9.97 2.49 -21.55
CA SER A 164 11.31 2.09 -21.09
C SER A 164 11.25 0.77 -20.30
N LEU A 165 12.39 0.09 -20.17
CA LEU A 165 12.51 -1.17 -19.43
C LEU A 165 13.21 -0.97 -18.10
N CYS A 166 12.65 -1.53 -17.02
CA CYS A 166 13.24 -1.46 -15.68
C CYS A 166 14.59 -2.21 -15.64
N PRO A 167 15.69 -1.58 -15.20
CA PRO A 167 17.02 -2.22 -15.19
C PRO A 167 17.14 -3.45 -14.27
N GLN A 168 16.27 -3.58 -13.26
CA GLN A 168 16.34 -4.67 -12.28
C GLN A 168 15.45 -5.87 -12.63
N CYS A 169 14.33 -5.65 -13.30
CA CYS A 169 13.34 -6.71 -13.53
C CYS A 169 12.77 -6.76 -14.95
N GLY A 170 13.20 -5.87 -15.85
CA GLY A 170 12.74 -5.83 -17.24
C GLY A 170 11.29 -5.39 -17.44
N ALA A 171 10.58 -4.97 -16.38
CA ALA A 171 9.21 -4.48 -16.50
C ALA A 171 9.14 -3.19 -17.33
N LYS A 172 8.17 -3.12 -18.24
CA LYS A 172 7.88 -1.90 -19.01
C LYS A 172 7.31 -0.81 -18.11
N TYR A 173 7.73 0.42 -18.32
CA TYR A 173 7.18 1.60 -17.63
C TYR A 173 7.26 2.83 -18.53
N ASN A 174 6.40 3.80 -18.24
CA ASN A 174 6.46 5.09 -18.88
C ASN A 174 7.39 6.03 -18.10
N ALA A 175 8.41 6.56 -18.78
CA ALA A 175 9.43 7.39 -18.13
C ALA A 175 8.90 8.73 -17.60
N SER A 176 7.76 9.24 -18.11
CA SER A 176 7.20 10.52 -17.66
C SER A 176 6.20 10.38 -16.52
N SER A 177 5.44 9.28 -16.44
CA SER A 177 4.34 9.12 -15.48
C SER A 177 4.57 8.08 -14.38
N ASP A 178 5.40 7.07 -14.62
CA ASP A 178 5.57 5.95 -13.67
C ASP A 178 6.76 6.13 -12.71
N ILE A 179 7.56 7.19 -12.86
CA ILE A 179 8.70 7.46 -11.96
C ILE A 179 8.24 8.34 -10.80
N ILE A 180 8.23 7.80 -9.58
CA ILE A 180 7.83 8.52 -8.37
C ILE A 180 9.06 8.73 -7.48
N GLN A 181 9.32 9.98 -7.09
CA GLN A 181 10.40 10.33 -6.16
C GLN A 181 10.02 9.94 -4.73
N LEU A 182 10.98 9.36 -3.99
CA LEU A 182 10.83 9.02 -2.58
C LEU A 182 11.23 10.20 -1.70
N ASN A 183 10.43 10.45 -0.67
CA ASN A 183 10.61 11.54 0.30
C ASN A 183 11.00 12.88 -0.37
N PRO A 184 10.15 13.41 -1.28
CA PRO A 184 10.43 14.67 -1.96
C PRO A 184 10.47 15.87 -1.01
N SER A 185 10.88 17.03 -1.51
CA SER A 185 10.79 18.28 -0.77
C SER A 185 9.33 18.66 -0.49
N LEU A 186 9.07 19.52 0.49
CA LEU A 186 7.69 19.91 0.85
C LEU A 186 6.93 20.54 -0.33
N GLU A 187 7.60 21.31 -1.18
CA GLU A 187 7.01 21.94 -2.36
C GLU A 187 6.66 20.94 -3.47
N GLU A 188 7.49 19.91 -3.64
CA GLU A 188 7.21 18.81 -4.57
C GLU A 188 6.10 17.91 -4.03
N GLU A 189 6.08 17.67 -2.72
CA GLU A 189 5.04 16.91 -2.05
C GLU A 189 3.65 17.54 -2.25
N THR A 190 3.55 18.88 -2.12
CA THR A 190 2.28 19.59 -2.36
C THR A 190 1.84 19.48 -3.81
N LYS A 191 2.76 19.61 -4.78
CA LYS A 191 2.45 19.42 -6.21
C LYS A 191 1.96 18.00 -6.49
N MET A 192 2.64 16.98 -5.95
CA MET A 192 2.21 15.59 -6.09
C MET A 192 0.84 15.33 -5.45
N LEU A 193 0.50 16.04 -4.37
CA LEU A 193 -0.81 15.96 -3.74
C LEU A 193 -1.89 16.58 -4.63
N GLU A 194 -1.64 17.77 -5.19
CA GLU A 194 -2.54 18.42 -6.14
C GLU A 194 -2.79 17.52 -7.36
N ASP A 195 -1.74 16.98 -7.96
CA ASP A 195 -1.83 16.05 -9.10
C ASP A 195 -2.64 14.79 -8.75
N LEU A 196 -2.45 14.26 -7.55
CA LEU A 196 -3.20 13.11 -7.05
C LEU A 196 -4.68 13.44 -6.90
N VAL A 197 -5.02 14.61 -6.36
CA VAL A 197 -6.40 15.07 -6.23
C VAL A 197 -7.04 15.27 -7.61
N LEU A 198 -6.32 15.87 -8.56
CA LEU A 198 -6.78 16.05 -9.94
C LEU A 198 -7.03 14.71 -10.63
N ARG A 199 -6.09 13.76 -10.53
CA ARG A 199 -6.28 12.40 -11.08
C ARG A 199 -7.50 11.71 -10.50
N ARG A 200 -7.73 11.84 -9.19
CA ARG A 200 -8.92 11.26 -8.54
C ARG A 200 -10.23 11.96 -8.92
N ALA A 201 -10.19 13.26 -9.21
CA ALA A 201 -11.37 13.97 -9.70
C ALA A 201 -11.76 13.53 -11.12
N GLN A 202 -10.79 13.12 -11.93
CA GLN A 202 -10.99 12.58 -13.27
C GLN A 202 -11.40 11.10 -13.29
N GLU A 203 -11.16 10.35 -12.20
CA GLU A 203 -11.60 8.96 -12.10
C GLU A 203 -13.13 8.89 -12.17
N PRO A 204 -13.70 8.09 -13.09
CA PRO A 204 -15.14 7.94 -13.18
C PRO A 204 -15.63 7.33 -11.87
N THR A 205 -16.39 8.12 -11.11
CA THR A 205 -17.00 7.65 -9.88
C THR A 205 -17.93 6.50 -10.23
N LYS A 206 -17.49 5.27 -9.97
CA LYS A 206 -18.39 4.12 -9.94
C LYS A 206 -19.39 4.46 -8.85
N LYS A 207 -20.61 4.86 -9.25
CA LYS A 207 -21.74 5.15 -8.34
C LYS A 207 -21.94 3.93 -7.43
N SER A 208 -21.26 3.92 -6.30
CA SER A 208 -21.54 2.98 -5.24
C SER A 208 -22.93 3.34 -4.75
N LYS A 209 -23.89 2.43 -4.97
CA LYS A 209 -25.17 2.44 -4.26
C LYS A 209 -24.86 2.69 -2.79
N LYS A 210 -25.21 3.88 -2.32
CA LYS A 210 -25.19 4.26 -0.91
C LYS A 210 -26.02 3.22 -0.17
N ARG A 211 -25.36 2.24 0.44
CA ARG A 211 -25.96 1.48 1.55
C ARG A 211 -26.13 2.49 2.66
N LYS A 212 -27.32 3.07 2.72
CA LYS A 212 -27.81 3.82 3.85
C LYS A 212 -27.99 2.79 4.96
N ALA A 213 -27.01 2.69 5.85
CA ALA A 213 -27.26 2.14 7.17
C ALA A 213 -28.18 3.15 7.86
N ALA A 214 -29.44 2.73 8.04
CA ALA A 214 -30.39 3.40 8.90
C ALA A 214 -30.53 2.51 10.14
N GLU A 215 -30.19 3.03 11.31
CA GLU A 215 -30.84 2.59 12.53
C GLU A 215 -32.20 3.30 12.62
N LEU A 216 -33.23 2.46 12.64
CA LEU A 216 -34.41 2.47 13.51
C LEU A 216 -35.15 3.81 13.74
N ASP A 217 -36.34 3.96 13.16
CA ASP A 217 -37.61 3.78 13.91
C ASP A 217 -38.85 3.82 12.98
N GLY A 218 -39.84 2.97 13.27
CA GLY A 218 -41.27 3.29 13.16
C GLY A 218 -42.02 3.25 11.80
N ALA A 219 -43.00 2.34 11.74
CA ALA A 219 -44.32 2.45 11.07
C ALA A 219 -44.52 2.00 9.60
N ASP A 220 -45.10 0.79 9.50
CA ASP A 220 -46.25 0.34 8.71
C ASP A 220 -46.59 0.98 7.35
N SER A 221 -46.57 0.18 6.26
CA SER A 221 -47.69 0.05 5.31
C SER A 221 -47.39 -0.91 4.15
N LYS A 222 -48.29 -1.88 3.95
CA LYS A 222 -48.38 -2.81 2.81
C LYS A 222 -48.52 -2.08 1.46
N LYS A 223 -47.70 -2.43 0.46
CA LYS A 223 -48.21 -2.65 -0.92
C LYS A 223 -47.25 -3.45 -1.81
N LYS A 224 -47.75 -4.59 -2.26
CA LYS A 224 -47.28 -5.45 -3.35
C LYS A 224 -47.21 -4.67 -4.67
N LYS A 225 -46.05 -4.68 -5.36
CA LYS A 225 -45.96 -4.69 -6.83
C LYS A 225 -44.58 -5.16 -7.30
N THR A 226 -44.63 -6.25 -8.05
CA THR A 226 -43.61 -6.86 -8.90
C THR A 226 -43.10 -5.90 -9.98
N SER A 227 -41.78 -5.74 -10.08
CA SER A 227 -41.07 -5.47 -11.34
C SER A 227 -39.55 -5.70 -11.16
N THR A 228 -39.09 -6.89 -11.52
CA THR A 228 -37.68 -7.20 -11.71
C THR A 228 -37.16 -6.46 -12.95
N SER A 229 -36.57 -5.28 -12.77
CA SER A 229 -35.68 -4.67 -13.76
C SER A 229 -34.23 -5.06 -13.44
N ALA A 230 -33.74 -6.06 -14.18
CA ALA A 230 -32.35 -6.49 -14.13
C ALA A 230 -31.41 -5.34 -14.57
N PRO A 231 -30.25 -5.16 -13.92
CA PRO A 231 -29.23 -4.24 -14.39
C PRO A 231 -28.62 -4.76 -15.69
N SER A 232 -28.58 -3.91 -16.72
CA SER A 232 -27.89 -4.18 -17.98
C SER A 232 -26.40 -4.44 -17.72
N LEU A 233 -25.99 -5.70 -17.87
CA LEU A 233 -24.60 -6.13 -17.98
C LEU A 233 -24.40 -6.61 -19.43
N ASN A 234 -23.21 -6.36 -19.98
CA ASN A 234 -22.83 -6.73 -21.34
C ASN A 234 -23.31 -8.14 -21.72
N PRO A 235 -23.91 -8.34 -22.92
CA PRO A 235 -24.56 -9.59 -23.30
C PRO A 235 -23.61 -10.80 -23.26
N SER A 236 -22.32 -10.59 -23.50
CA SER A 236 -21.30 -11.65 -23.50
C SER A 236 -21.05 -12.26 -22.11
N ILE A 237 -21.12 -11.46 -21.03
CA ILE A 237 -20.86 -11.95 -19.66
C ILE A 237 -22.08 -12.69 -19.12
N THR A 238 -23.29 -12.22 -19.43
CA THR A 238 -24.54 -12.87 -19.02
C THR A 238 -24.70 -14.24 -19.67
N THR A 239 -24.31 -14.37 -20.95
CA THR A 239 -24.33 -15.65 -21.66
C THR A 239 -23.31 -16.63 -21.08
N ALA A 240 -22.06 -16.18 -20.83
CA ALA A 240 -21.03 -17.02 -20.19
C ALA A 240 -21.42 -17.49 -18.78
N SER A 241 -22.11 -16.64 -18.00
CA SER A 241 -22.56 -17.00 -16.66
C SER A 241 -23.68 -18.06 -16.70
N ARG A 242 -24.62 -17.93 -17.64
CA ARG A 242 -25.71 -18.91 -17.81
C ARG A 242 -25.21 -20.26 -18.32
N THR A 243 -24.21 -20.28 -19.21
CA THR A 243 -23.63 -21.54 -19.69
C THR A 243 -22.94 -22.32 -18.58
N VAL A 244 -22.21 -21.65 -17.69
CA VAL A 244 -21.54 -22.31 -16.55
C VAL A 244 -22.56 -22.81 -15.52
N VAL A 245 -23.62 -22.06 -15.25
CA VAL A 245 -24.69 -22.51 -14.34
C VAL A 245 -25.42 -23.73 -14.93
N ASN A 246 -25.69 -23.73 -16.23
CA ASN A 246 -26.34 -24.86 -16.90
C ASN A 246 -25.42 -26.10 -16.97
N SER A 247 -24.11 -25.93 -17.18
CA SER A 247 -23.17 -27.06 -17.19
C SER A 247 -23.07 -27.70 -15.81
N LEU A 248 -23.00 -26.89 -14.74
CA LEU A 248 -23.00 -27.38 -13.36
C LEU A 248 -24.30 -28.10 -13.03
N ALA A 249 -25.46 -27.57 -13.44
CA ALA A 249 -26.75 -28.23 -13.22
C ALA A 249 -26.86 -29.57 -13.97
N GLN A 250 -26.31 -29.68 -15.20
CA GLN A 250 -26.29 -30.93 -15.96
C GLN A 250 -25.34 -31.97 -15.34
N GLU A 251 -24.19 -31.56 -14.82
CA GLU A 251 -23.28 -32.45 -14.10
C GLU A 251 -23.88 -32.95 -12.78
N GLU A 252 -24.56 -32.07 -12.04
CA GLU A 252 -25.30 -32.45 -10.83
C GLU A 252 -26.42 -33.44 -11.14
N ALA A 253 -27.17 -33.23 -12.23
CA ALA A 253 -28.22 -34.15 -12.66
C ALA A 253 -27.66 -35.52 -13.07
N LYS A 254 -26.54 -35.56 -13.80
CA LYS A 254 -25.84 -36.81 -14.16
C LYS A 254 -25.32 -37.55 -12.92
N ARG A 255 -24.76 -36.83 -11.94
CA ARG A 255 -24.34 -37.41 -10.67
C ARG A 255 -25.52 -37.98 -9.88
N LYS A 256 -26.65 -37.26 -9.82
CA LYS A 256 -27.87 -37.71 -9.13
C LYS A 256 -28.55 -38.90 -9.83
N ALA A 257 -28.46 -39.01 -11.15
CA ALA A 257 -29.05 -40.12 -11.91
C ALA A 257 -28.37 -41.47 -11.65
N GLY A 258 -27.06 -41.47 -11.35
CA GLY A 258 -26.29 -42.69 -11.04
C GLY A 258 -26.35 -43.15 -9.58
N MET A 259 -27.04 -42.43 -8.69
CA MET A 259 -27.09 -42.74 -7.26
C MET A 259 -28.31 -43.59 -6.89
N SER A 260 -28.14 -44.53 -5.96
CA SER A 260 -29.27 -45.26 -5.35
C SER A 260 -30.11 -44.33 -4.47
N ASP A 261 -31.40 -44.63 -4.29
CA ASP A 261 -32.33 -43.75 -3.56
C ASP A 261 -31.93 -43.51 -2.10
N ALA A 262 -31.23 -44.48 -1.48
CA ALA A 262 -30.63 -44.31 -0.15
C ALA A 262 -29.59 -43.19 -0.12
N VAL A 263 -28.73 -43.11 -1.15
CA VAL A 263 -27.67 -42.08 -1.22
C VAL A 263 -28.25 -40.72 -1.62
N LYS A 264 -29.30 -40.69 -2.47
CA LYS A 264 -30.02 -39.43 -2.79
C LYS A 264 -30.57 -38.76 -1.53
N SER A 265 -31.06 -39.53 -0.56
CA SER A 265 -31.61 -39.01 0.70
C SER A 265 -30.60 -38.33 1.63
N LEU A 266 -29.29 -38.53 1.40
CA LEU A 266 -28.21 -37.92 2.19
C LEU A 266 -27.88 -36.49 1.75
N TYR A 267 -28.23 -36.12 0.51
CA TYR A 267 -27.98 -34.79 -0.03
C TYR A 267 -29.21 -33.91 0.15
N ARG A 268 -29.01 -32.68 0.62
CA ARG A 268 -30.09 -31.72 0.83
C ARG A 268 -30.60 -31.21 -0.51
N ASP A 269 -31.92 -31.30 -0.72
CA ASP A 269 -32.55 -30.66 -1.87
C ASP A 269 -32.55 -29.13 -1.73
N LYS A 270 -32.30 -28.46 -2.86
CA LYS A 270 -32.10 -27.01 -2.94
C LYS A 270 -33.36 -26.21 -2.59
N ASP A 271 -34.53 -26.84 -2.73
CA ASP A 271 -35.85 -26.24 -2.47
C ASP A 271 -36.49 -26.73 -1.15
N ALA A 272 -35.77 -27.52 -0.34
CA ALA A 272 -36.32 -28.03 0.91
C ALA A 272 -36.28 -26.96 2.03
N PRO A 273 -37.39 -26.77 2.79
CA PRO A 273 -37.40 -25.87 3.94
C PRO A 273 -36.36 -26.30 4.98
N GLU A 274 -35.76 -25.34 5.68
CA GLU A 274 -34.81 -25.61 6.76
C GLU A 274 -35.43 -26.55 7.80
N ARG A 275 -34.93 -27.78 7.88
CA ARG A 275 -35.26 -28.68 8.97
C ARG A 275 -34.50 -28.22 10.21
N LYS A 276 -35.22 -28.13 11.34
CA LYS A 276 -34.66 -27.82 12.67
C LYS A 276 -33.37 -28.63 12.90
N GLU A 277 -32.34 -27.96 13.41
CA GLU A 277 -31.04 -28.55 13.73
C GLU A 277 -31.22 -29.84 14.56
N GLY A 278 -30.67 -30.95 14.06
CA GLY A 278 -30.72 -32.26 14.74
C GLY A 278 -31.30 -33.43 13.93
N ALA A 279 -31.82 -33.20 12.72
CA ALA A 279 -32.37 -34.24 11.85
C ALA A 279 -31.34 -34.94 10.92
N ASN A 280 -30.10 -34.46 10.86
CA ASN A 280 -29.06 -35.09 10.06
C ASN A 280 -28.38 -36.21 10.86
N PHE A 281 -28.44 -37.44 10.36
CA PHE A 281 -27.81 -38.61 10.96
C PHE A 281 -26.29 -38.41 11.21
N MET A 282 -25.62 -37.64 10.36
CA MET A 282 -24.18 -37.32 10.47
C MET A 282 -23.83 -36.31 11.58
N THR A 283 -24.76 -35.50 12.06
CA THR A 283 -24.50 -34.52 13.14
C THR A 283 -24.97 -35.01 14.50
N ARG A 284 -25.53 -36.22 14.60
CA ARG A 284 -25.83 -36.87 15.88
C ARG A 284 -24.56 -37.50 16.44
N THR A 285 -23.69 -36.68 17.00
CA THR A 285 -22.61 -37.16 17.87
C THR A 285 -23.24 -37.87 19.07
N PHE A 286 -22.86 -39.14 19.25
CA PHE A 286 -23.23 -39.98 20.37
C PHE A 286 -22.75 -39.35 21.69
N ASN A 287 -23.60 -38.57 22.36
CA ASN A 287 -23.49 -38.39 23.80
C ASN A 287 -24.17 -39.59 24.46
N ARG A 288 -23.44 -40.71 24.56
CA ARG A 288 -23.74 -41.81 25.48
C ARG A 288 -22.76 -41.71 26.66
N TYR A 289 -23.33 -41.59 27.85
CA TYR A 289 -22.72 -41.77 29.18
C TYR A 289 -21.66 -40.77 29.64
N ALA A 290 -22.08 -39.82 30.48
CA ALA A 290 -21.76 -39.78 31.92
C ALA A 290 -22.78 -38.88 32.63
#